data_AF-A0A7L2RED5-F1
#
_entry.id   AF-A0A7L2RED5-F1
#
_cell.length_a   1.000
_cell.length_b   1.000
_cell.length_c   1.000
_cell.angle_alpha   90.00
_cell.angle_beta   90.00
_cell.angle_gamma   90.00
#
_symmetry.space_group_name_H-M   'P 1'
#
loop_
_entity.id
_entity.type
_entity.pdbx_description
1 polymer ?
#
loop_
_entity_poly.entity_id
_entity_poly.type
_entity_poly.pdbx_seq_one_letter_code
_entity_poly.pdbx_strand_id
1 'polypeptide(L)' 'QQRPQERRSDGADLLPMVFLCAGCKRPVGDTLSWVANDEDGGCILLRCAAAGVSVDQERKLSKLPGECG' A
#
# COMPACT_ATOMS: atom_id res chain seq x y z
N GLN A 1 -34.77 15.59 -20.09
CA GLN A 1 -33.72 16.63 -19.97
C GLN A 1 -32.98 16.41 -18.67
N GLN A 2 -31.80 15.77 -18.69
CA GLN A 2 -30.90 15.77 -17.53
C GLN A 2 -29.45 15.70 -18.02
N ARG A 3 -28.76 16.83 -17.93
CA ARG A 3 -27.35 16.98 -17.57
C ARG A 3 -27.15 18.46 -17.18
N PRO A 4 -26.20 18.83 -16.32
CA PRO A 4 -24.92 18.15 -16.12
C PRO A 4 -24.53 17.94 -14.65
N GLN A 5 -23.87 16.83 -14.36
CA GLN A 5 -22.88 16.84 -13.29
C GLN A 5 -21.61 16.19 -13.81
N GLU A 6 -20.93 16.91 -14.71
CA GLU A 6 -19.49 16.82 -14.80
C GLU A 6 -18.91 17.29 -13.46
N ARG A 7 -18.82 16.39 -12.48
CA ARG A 7 -17.87 16.60 -11.38
C ARG A 7 -16.53 16.10 -11.89
N ARG A 8 -15.76 17.06 -12.40
CA ARG A 8 -14.30 16.97 -12.59
C ARG A 8 -13.67 16.05 -11.54
N SER A 9 -13.02 14.99 -12.00
CA SER A 9 -11.87 14.37 -11.33
C SER A 9 -11.03 13.55 -12.31
N ASP A 10 -10.94 13.97 -13.59
CA ASP A 10 -10.11 13.31 -14.60
C ASP A 10 -8.60 13.29 -14.24
N GLY A 11 -8.21 14.01 -13.17
CA GLY A 11 -6.86 13.99 -12.61
C GLY A 11 -6.75 13.50 -11.17
N ALA A 12 -7.85 13.35 -10.40
CA ALA A 12 -7.76 12.91 -9.01
C ALA A 12 -7.56 11.39 -8.89
N ASP A 13 -8.18 10.64 -9.80
CA ASP A 13 -8.01 9.18 -9.91
C ASP A 13 -6.62 8.79 -10.48
N LEU A 14 -5.86 9.77 -10.96
CA LEU A 14 -4.48 9.60 -11.45
C LEU A 14 -3.42 9.95 -10.41
N LEU A 15 -3.81 10.58 -9.29
CA LEU A 15 -2.85 10.91 -8.25
C LEU A 15 -2.52 9.65 -7.44
N PRO A 16 -1.23 9.38 -7.18
CA PRO A 16 -0.86 8.22 -6.38
C PRO A 16 -1.39 8.37 -4.95
N MET A 17 -1.86 7.28 -4.40
CA MET A 17 -2.27 7.20 -3.00
C MET A 17 -1.05 6.92 -2.12
N VAL A 18 -1.02 7.51 -0.94
CA VAL A 18 0.04 7.29 0.06
C VAL A 18 -0.50 6.41 1.19
N PHE A 19 0.27 5.40 1.57
CA PHE A 19 -0.02 4.54 2.71
C PHE A 19 0.64 5.11 3.97
N LEU A 20 -0.12 5.21 5.06
CA LEU A 20 0.35 5.76 6.34
C LEU A 20 0.38 4.68 7.41
N CYS A 21 1.36 4.73 8.30
CA CYS A 21 1.36 3.94 9.52
C CYS A 21 0.14 4.31 10.38
N ALA A 22 -0.69 3.33 10.74
CA ALA A 22 -1.90 3.57 11.53
C ALA A 22 -1.61 4.20 12.91
N GLY A 23 -0.47 3.87 13.53
CA GLY A 23 -0.10 4.40 14.84
C GLY A 23 0.41 5.86 14.79
N CYS A 24 1.46 6.12 14.01
CA CYS A 24 2.17 7.41 14.03
C CYS A 24 1.88 8.34 12.84
N LYS A 25 1.04 7.90 11.88
CA LYS A 25 0.66 8.63 10.67
C LYS A 25 1.82 8.99 9.72
N ARG A 26 3.01 8.43 9.92
CA ARG A 26 4.15 8.61 9.00
C ARG A 26 3.91 7.84 7.70
N PRO A 27 4.32 8.37 6.53
CA PRO A 27 4.26 7.65 5.26
C PRO A 27 5.12 6.39 5.30
N VAL A 28 4.58 5.27 4.79
CA VAL A 28 5.28 3.99 4.67
C VAL A 28 5.50 3.55 3.23
N GLY A 29 4.72 4.07 2.28
CA GLY A 29 4.84 3.80 0.86
C GLY A 29 3.72 4.49 0.06
N ASP A 30 3.65 4.21 -1.23
CA ASP A 30 2.63 4.75 -2.14
C ASP A 30 2.30 3.77 -3.26
N THR A 31 1.29 4.10 -4.07
CA THR A 31 0.85 3.26 -5.20
C THR A 31 1.76 3.32 -6.43
N LEU A 32 2.73 4.23 -6.51
CA LEU A 32 3.71 4.21 -7.61
C LEU A 32 4.65 3.00 -7.50
N SER A 33 4.85 2.52 -6.26
CA SER A 33 5.67 1.35 -5.96
C SER A 33 4.88 0.04 -5.91
N TRP A 34 3.61 0.04 -6.30
CA TRP A 34 2.74 -1.13 -6.22
C TRP A 34 3.26 -2.33 -7.01
N VAL A 35 3.10 -3.53 -6.44
CA VAL A 35 3.39 -4.81 -7.12
C VAL A 35 2.14 -5.69 -7.19
N ALA A 36 1.54 -6.04 -6.05
CA ALA A 36 0.38 -6.93 -6.00
C ALA A 36 -0.45 -6.75 -4.72
N ASN A 37 -1.72 -7.19 -4.78
CA ASN A 37 -2.48 -7.58 -3.60
C ASN A 37 -2.20 -9.05 -3.33
N ASP A 38 -1.74 -9.38 -2.13
CA ASP A 38 -1.66 -10.75 -1.64
C ASP A 38 -2.84 -10.98 -0.69
N GLU A 39 -3.93 -11.51 -1.26
CA GLU A 39 -5.18 -11.77 -0.52
C GLU A 39 -5.00 -12.89 0.52
N ASP A 40 -4.17 -13.89 0.22
CA ASP A 40 -3.91 -15.02 1.12
C ASP A 40 -3.10 -14.56 2.34
N GLY A 41 -2.08 -13.72 2.13
CA GLY A 41 -1.30 -13.08 3.18
C GLY A 41 -1.99 -11.87 3.84
N GLY A 42 -3.12 -11.42 3.31
CA GLY A 42 -3.85 -10.24 3.79
C GLY A 42 -3.02 -8.95 3.73
N CYS A 43 -2.15 -8.82 2.71
CA CYS A 43 -1.20 -7.73 2.60
C CYS A 43 -1.04 -7.20 1.17
N ILE A 44 -0.33 -6.07 1.03
CA ILE A 44 0.07 -5.54 -0.28
C ILE A 44 1.58 -5.64 -0.41
N LEU A 45 2.05 -5.91 -1.63
CA LEU A 45 3.46 -5.93 -1.97
C LEU A 45 3.84 -4.64 -2.69
N LEU A 46 4.89 -3.99 -2.18
CA LEU A 46 5.49 -2.79 -2.79
C LEU A 46 6.94 -3.09 -3.19
N ARG A 47 7.40 -2.47 -4.28
CA ARG A 47 8.78 -2.56 -4.76
C ARG A 47 9.76 -1.90 -3.80
N CYS A 48 9.32 -0.86 -3.09
CA CYS A 48 10.10 -0.16 -2.07
C CYS A 48 9.21 0.47 -1.00
N ALA A 49 9.79 0.73 0.17
CA ALA A 49 9.17 1.43 1.29
C ALA A 49 9.79 2.82 1.48
N ALA A 50 9.11 3.69 2.23
CA ALA A 50 9.65 4.99 2.61
C ALA A 50 10.91 4.83 3.50
N ALA A 51 11.85 5.78 3.41
CA ALA A 51 13.11 5.74 4.15
C ALA A 51 12.97 5.68 5.68
N GLY A 52 11.82 6.06 6.22
CA GLY A 52 11.51 5.97 7.65
C GLY A 52 11.05 4.58 8.12
N VAL A 53 10.97 3.61 7.21
CA VAL A 53 10.64 2.20 7.51
C VAL A 53 11.94 1.40 7.62
N SER A 54 12.11 0.70 8.73
CA SER A 54 13.25 -0.19 8.97
C SER A 54 12.77 -1.63 9.06
N VAL A 55 13.57 -2.55 8.54
CA VAL A 55 13.40 -3.99 8.77
C VAL A 55 14.07 -4.33 10.10
N ASP A 56 13.33 -5.02 10.97
CA ASP A 56 13.89 -5.51 12.24
C ASP A 56 15.02 -6.53 11.97
N GLN A 57 16.03 -6.56 12.84
CA GLN A 57 17.16 -7.48 12.67
C GLN A 57 16.76 -8.94 12.92
N GLU A 58 15.75 -9.18 13.76
CA GLU A 58 15.25 -10.52 14.04
C GLU A 58 14.33 -10.97 12.90
N ARG A 59 14.81 -11.91 12.08
CA ARG A 59 13.97 -12.54 11.07
C ARG A 59 13.05 -13.58 11.71
N LYS A 60 11.78 -13.24 11.87
CA LYS A 60 10.74 -14.18 12.30
C LYS A 60 10.13 -14.85 11.08
N LEU A 61 10.31 -16.15 10.97
CA LEU A 61 9.58 -16.98 10.02
C LEU A 61 8.30 -17.47 10.69
N SER A 62 7.17 -17.39 9.99
CA SER A 62 5.98 -18.06 10.47
C SER A 62 6.21 -19.57 10.45
N LYS A 63 5.56 -20.26 11.39
CA LYS A 63 5.62 -21.73 11.50
C LYS A 63 4.40 -22.38 10.83
N LEU A 64 3.50 -21.57 10.25
CA LEU A 64 2.30 -22.04 9.59
C LEU A 64 2.67 -22.65 8.23
N PRO A 65 2.17 -23.86 7.89
CA PRO A 65 2.43 -24.45 6.59
C PRO A 65 1.91 -23.57 5.46
N GLY A 66 2.76 -23.27 4.48
CA GLY A 66 2.37 -22.51 3.28
C GLY A 66 2.64 -21.00 3.35
N GLU A 67 2.92 -20.45 4.53
CA GLU A 67 3.37 -19.06 4.64
C GLU A 67 4.88 -18.99 4.43
N CYS A 68 5.30 -18.29 3.37
CA CYS A 68 6.69 -17.95 3.13
C CYS A 68 6.83 -16.46 3.43
N GLY A 69 7.40 -16.14 4.60
CA GLY A 69 7.60 -14.74 5.02
C GLY A 69 8.31 -13.88 3.97
#